data_AF-A0AAD6ADA8-F1
#
_entry.id   AF-A0AAD6ADA8-F1
#
_cell.length_a   1.000
_cell.length_b   1.000
_cell.length_c   1.000
_cell.angle_alpha   90.00
_cell.angle_beta   90.00
_cell.angle_gamma   90.00
#
_symmetry.space_group_name_H-M   'P 1'
#
loop_
_entity.id
_entity.type
_entity.pdbx_description
1 polymer ?
#
loop_
_entity_poly.entity_id
_entity_poly.type
_entity_poly.pdbx_seq_one_letter_code
_entity_poly.pdbx_strand_id
1 'polypeptide(L)'
;MTAKAKDSEGTFPREAFAIGATDETANGVEEQKDVDECLLHAGKLCQQTCSNTWGSFHCGCHQGFILQGDGRLCAPVSPDEENRVKAFRPAAIPTITPATTTVDISTRTTTSRPVRINPCSENGGCSQQCLAVADRALCSCFPGFRLKIAGRKCEGKSCFSLVVNRWLMELV
;
A
#
# COMPACT_ATOMS: atom_id res chain seq x y z
N MET A 1 27.97 24.99 73.63
CA MET A 1 28.80 23.76 73.64
C MET A 1 27.84 22.60 73.85
N THR A 2 27.72 21.55 73.06
CA THR A 2 28.57 20.96 72.02
C THR A 2 27.71 19.94 71.28
N ALA A 3 27.82 19.88 69.96
CA ALA A 3 27.38 18.76 69.16
C ALA A 3 28.13 17.48 69.56
N LYS A 4 27.46 16.32 69.49
CA LYS A 4 28.15 15.03 69.29
C LYS A 4 27.41 14.23 68.22
N ALA A 5 28.16 13.96 67.16
CA ALA A 5 27.84 13.04 66.09
C ALA A 5 27.72 11.60 66.61
N LYS A 6 26.92 10.78 65.92
CA LYS A 6 27.08 9.33 65.94
C LYS A 6 26.82 8.80 64.53
N ASP A 7 27.91 8.55 63.84
CA ASP A 7 27.97 7.69 62.67
C ASP A 7 27.92 6.22 63.14
N SER A 8 27.19 5.38 62.42
CA SER A 8 27.19 3.91 62.55
C SER A 8 26.62 3.31 61.26
N GLU A 9 27.52 3.16 60.29
CA GLU A 9 27.66 2.07 59.32
C GLU A 9 26.50 1.04 59.22
N GLY A 10 25.90 1.01 58.03
CA GLY A 10 25.66 -0.22 57.27
C GLY A 10 24.90 -1.37 57.93
N THR A 11 23.61 -1.48 57.60
CA THR A 11 22.97 -2.80 57.39
C THR A 11 21.87 -2.59 56.36
N PHE A 12 22.16 -2.87 55.08
CA PHE A 12 21.12 -3.01 54.07
C PHE A 12 20.35 -4.31 54.36
N PRO A 13 19.04 -4.26 54.64
CA PRO A 13 18.25 -5.47 54.65
C PRO A 13 18.18 -5.97 53.20
N ARG A 14 18.72 -7.17 52.95
CA ARG A 14 18.56 -7.88 51.68
C ARG A 14 17.16 -8.48 51.67
N GLU A 15 16.17 -7.63 51.46
CA GLU A 15 14.79 -8.07 51.26
C GLU A 15 14.63 -8.19 49.75
N ALA A 16 14.51 -9.43 49.29
CA ALA A 16 14.22 -9.71 47.90
C ALA A 16 12.99 -8.89 47.50
N PHE A 17 13.07 -8.20 46.35
CA PHE A 17 11.91 -7.61 45.70
C PHE A 17 10.90 -8.74 45.42
N ALA A 18 10.02 -9.00 46.38
CA ALA A 18 8.77 -9.67 46.10
C ALA A 18 7.99 -8.70 45.22
N ILE A 19 7.86 -9.02 43.93
CA ILE A 19 6.87 -8.40 43.07
C ILE A 19 5.53 -8.82 43.67
N GLY A 20 5.01 -8.00 44.58
CA GLY A 20 3.64 -8.11 45.04
C GLY A 20 2.74 -8.08 43.81
N ALA A 21 1.79 -9.00 43.77
CA ALA A 21 0.71 -9.00 42.80
C ALA A 21 0.02 -7.63 42.87
N THR A 22 0.39 -6.76 41.93
CA THR A 22 -0.33 -5.54 41.62
C THR A 22 -1.09 -5.85 40.36
N ASP A 23 -2.39 -6.06 40.57
CA ASP A 23 -3.50 -5.81 39.66
C ASP A 23 -3.26 -6.15 38.18
N GLU A 24 -3.95 -7.20 37.71
CA GLU A 24 -4.09 -7.52 36.28
C GLU A 24 -4.94 -6.47 35.54
N THR A 25 -4.48 -5.21 35.53
CA THR A 25 -5.09 -4.14 34.74
C THR A 25 -4.05 -3.13 34.28
N ALA A 26 -3.02 -3.59 33.55
CA ALA A 26 -2.08 -2.70 32.86
C ALA A 26 -2.05 -2.93 31.34
N ASN A 27 -3.18 -3.36 30.75
CA ASN A 27 -3.45 -3.15 29.33
C ASN A 27 -4.52 -2.07 29.16
N GLY A 28 -4.31 -0.94 29.85
CA GLY A 28 -5.02 0.28 29.55
C GLY A 28 -4.53 0.78 28.20
N VAL A 29 -5.21 0.39 27.13
CA VAL A 29 -5.16 1.16 25.89
C VAL A 29 -5.79 2.49 26.25
N GLU A 30 -4.96 3.48 26.61
CA GLU A 30 -5.37 4.88 26.67
C GLU A 30 -6.20 5.12 25.41
N GLU A 31 -7.48 5.41 25.58
CA GLU A 31 -8.40 5.65 24.48
C GLU A 31 -7.98 6.96 23.83
N GLN A 32 -7.03 6.86 22.90
CA GLN A 32 -6.44 7.99 22.22
C GLN A 32 -7.50 8.61 21.33
N LYS A 33 -8.23 9.57 21.90
CA LYS A 33 -9.24 10.33 21.18
C LYS A 33 -8.56 11.14 20.08
N ASP A 34 -9.01 10.89 18.86
CA ASP A 34 -8.60 11.62 17.68
C ASP A 34 -9.02 13.09 17.77
N VAL A 35 -8.15 13.99 17.31
CA VAL A 35 -8.45 15.42 17.24
C VAL A 35 -8.89 15.73 15.82
N ASP A 36 -10.11 16.19 15.65
CA ASP A 36 -10.61 16.59 14.33
C ASP A 36 -9.99 17.94 13.91
N GLU A 37 -8.92 17.89 13.11
CA GLU A 37 -8.27 19.11 12.63
C GLU A 37 -9.12 19.87 11.61
N CYS A 38 -10.07 19.20 10.93
CA CYS A 38 -11.02 19.87 10.05
C CYS A 38 -11.94 20.81 10.83
N LEU A 39 -12.36 20.42 12.03
CA LEU A 39 -13.11 21.29 12.94
C LEU A 39 -12.21 22.35 13.59
N LEU A 40 -10.98 21.99 13.98
CA LEU A 40 -10.03 22.90 14.61
C LEU A 40 -9.59 24.05 13.67
N HIS A 41 -9.47 23.75 12.38
CA HIS A 41 -9.01 24.67 11.33
C HIS A 41 -10.05 24.86 10.24
N ALA A 42 -11.32 24.99 10.63
CA ALA A 42 -12.48 25.13 9.74
C ALA A 42 -12.21 26.05 8.53
N GLY A 43 -12.11 25.45 7.34
CA GLY A 43 -11.90 26.13 6.06
C GLY A 43 -10.50 26.69 5.79
N LYS A 44 -9.54 26.52 6.71
CA LYS A 44 -8.13 26.97 6.53
C LYS A 44 -7.18 25.84 6.15
N LEU A 45 -7.59 24.60 6.43
CA LEU A 45 -6.75 23.42 6.28
C LEU A 45 -6.70 22.88 4.85
N CYS A 46 -7.84 22.92 4.17
CA CYS A 46 -8.03 22.47 2.79
C CYS A 46 -8.68 23.59 1.97
N GLN A 47 -8.37 23.67 0.67
CA GLN A 47 -8.99 24.67 -0.20
C GLN A 47 -10.49 24.41 -0.43
N GLN A 48 -10.91 23.15 -0.47
CA GLN A 48 -12.29 22.75 -0.76
C GLN A 48 -12.85 21.84 0.33
N THR A 49 -12.66 20.53 0.22
CA THR A 49 -13.23 19.56 1.18
C THR A 49 -12.15 19.10 2.16
N CYS A 50 -12.51 18.94 3.43
CA CYS A 50 -11.66 18.35 4.46
C CYS A 50 -12.39 17.16 5.08
N SER A 51 -11.72 16.02 5.22
CA SER A 51 -12.25 14.91 5.98
C SER A 51 -11.22 14.38 6.98
N ASN A 52 -11.68 14.28 8.22
CA ASN A 52 -10.88 13.83 9.35
C ASN A 52 -10.57 12.33 9.26
N THR A 53 -9.39 11.93 9.70
CA THR A 53 -8.93 10.53 9.74
C THR A 53 -8.21 10.26 11.05
N TRP A 54 -8.13 9.02 11.50
CA TRP A 54 -7.47 8.78 12.78
C TRP A 54 -5.98 9.15 12.72
N GLY A 55 -5.58 10.13 13.52
CA GLY A 55 -4.24 10.70 13.62
C GLY A 55 -3.86 11.70 12.52
N SER A 56 -4.79 12.12 11.65
CA SER A 56 -4.52 13.09 10.57
C SER A 56 -5.81 13.58 9.88
N PHE A 57 -5.67 14.31 8.78
CA PHE A 57 -6.78 14.66 7.89
C PHE A 57 -6.39 14.44 6.43
N HIS A 58 -7.39 14.42 5.55
CA HIS A 58 -7.17 14.47 4.11
C HIS A 58 -8.02 15.55 3.46
N CYS A 59 -7.43 16.25 2.49
CA CYS A 59 -8.15 17.20 1.66
C CYS A 59 -8.68 16.53 0.39
N GLY A 60 -9.89 16.93 0.00
CA GLY A 60 -10.54 16.51 -1.24
C GLY A 60 -10.94 17.70 -2.10
N CYS A 61 -11.08 17.46 -3.39
CA CYS A 61 -11.55 18.46 -4.35
C CYS A 61 -12.92 18.06 -4.92
N HIS A 62 -13.72 19.07 -5.28
CA HIS A 62 -14.99 18.88 -5.97
C HIS A 62 -14.79 18.40 -7.41
N GLN A 63 -15.88 17.97 -8.05
CA GLN A 63 -15.85 17.55 -9.45
C GLN A 63 -15.26 18.64 -10.35
N GLY A 64 -14.40 18.25 -11.29
CA GLY A 64 -13.68 19.19 -12.15
C GLY A 64 -12.41 19.78 -11.54
N PHE A 65 -11.97 19.31 -10.37
CA PHE A 65 -10.71 19.73 -9.74
C PHE A 65 -9.86 18.53 -9.28
N ILE A 66 -8.53 18.68 -9.31
CA ILE A 66 -7.56 17.68 -8.86
C ILE A 66 -6.70 18.28 -7.74
N LEU A 67 -6.51 17.48 -6.68
CA LEU A 67 -5.63 17.80 -5.56
C LEU A 67 -4.18 17.91 -6.04
N GLN A 68 -3.56 19.04 -5.74
CA GLN A 68 -2.18 19.37 -6.10
C GLN A 68 -1.18 18.66 -5.17
N GLY A 69 0.11 18.74 -5.52
CA GLY A 69 1.19 18.02 -4.82
C GLY A 69 1.40 18.44 -3.35
N ASP A 70 0.92 19.62 -2.96
CA ASP A 70 0.89 20.11 -1.58
C ASP A 70 -0.20 19.43 -0.73
N GLY A 71 -1.12 18.69 -1.35
CA GLY A 71 -2.16 17.93 -0.67
C GLY A 71 -3.27 18.77 -0.05
N ARG A 72 -3.34 20.08 -0.33
CA ARG A 72 -4.36 21.00 0.23
C ARG A 72 -5.06 21.83 -0.84
N LEU A 73 -4.36 22.18 -1.90
CA LEU A 73 -4.86 22.97 -3.02
C LEU A 73 -5.47 22.09 -4.12
N CYS A 74 -6.45 22.65 -4.80
CA CYS A 74 -7.23 22.07 -5.88
C CYS A 74 -7.05 22.92 -7.13
N ALA A 75 -6.56 22.32 -8.22
CA ALA A 75 -6.50 22.97 -9.52
C ALA A 75 -7.58 22.41 -10.45
N PRO A 76 -8.13 23.21 -11.38
CA PRO A 76 -9.10 22.72 -12.34
C PRO A 76 -8.50 21.60 -13.18
N VAL A 77 -9.30 20.59 -13.49
CA VAL A 77 -8.92 19.57 -14.47
C VAL A 77 -8.83 20.26 -15.83
N SER A 78 -7.64 20.28 -16.44
CA SER A 78 -7.57 20.68 -17.85
C SER A 78 -8.17 19.56 -18.70
N PRO A 79 -8.73 19.87 -19.87
CA PRO A 79 -9.29 18.86 -20.79
C PRO A 79 -8.27 17.78 -21.21
N ASP A 80 -6.97 18.01 -21.00
CA ASP A 80 -5.90 17.04 -21.26
C ASP A 80 -5.70 16.02 -20.11
N GLU A 81 -6.24 16.29 -18.91
CA GLU A 81 -6.10 15.43 -17.72
C GLU A 81 -7.20 14.38 -17.59
N GLU A 82 -8.32 14.52 -18.30
CA GLU A 82 -9.48 13.61 -18.21
C GLU A 82 -9.17 12.20 -18.74
N ASN A 83 -8.04 12.03 -19.44
CA ASN A 83 -7.55 10.72 -19.91
C ASN A 83 -6.10 10.42 -19.49
N ARG A 84 -5.55 11.13 -18.50
CA ARG A 84 -4.24 10.79 -17.95
C ARG A 84 -4.38 9.58 -17.03
N VAL A 85 -4.16 8.39 -17.58
CA VAL A 85 -3.61 7.28 -16.80
C VAL A 85 -2.37 7.85 -16.14
N LYS A 86 -2.41 8.13 -14.82
CA LYS A 86 -1.20 8.51 -14.06
C LYS A 86 -0.21 7.39 -14.33
N ALA A 87 0.73 7.64 -15.23
CA ALA A 87 1.86 6.76 -15.44
C ALA A 87 2.51 6.71 -14.07
N PHE A 88 2.31 5.60 -13.36
CA PHE A 88 3.06 5.29 -12.17
C PHE A 88 4.50 5.36 -12.67
N ARG A 89 5.20 6.47 -12.41
CA ARG A 89 6.63 6.54 -12.63
C ARG A 89 7.17 5.72 -11.48
N PRO A 90 7.53 4.44 -11.66
CA PRO A 90 8.31 3.79 -10.62
C PRO A 90 9.53 4.67 -10.37
N ALA A 91 9.83 4.92 -9.10
CA ALA A 91 11.12 5.46 -8.70
C ALA A 91 12.19 4.70 -9.49
N ALA A 92 13.09 5.45 -10.15
CA ALA A 92 14.07 4.95 -11.10
C ALA A 92 14.62 3.58 -10.65
N ILE A 93 14.15 2.52 -11.30
CA ILE A 93 14.71 1.19 -11.14
C ILE A 93 16.11 1.27 -11.75
N PRO A 94 17.18 0.87 -11.05
CA PRO A 94 18.53 0.93 -11.60
C PRO A 94 18.58 0.18 -12.94
N THR A 95 19.07 0.86 -13.97
CA THR A 95 19.31 0.29 -15.29
C THR A 95 20.25 -0.90 -15.16
N ILE A 96 19.70 -2.12 -15.19
CA ILE A 96 20.52 -3.32 -15.32
C ILE A 96 20.98 -3.35 -16.76
N THR A 97 22.26 -3.08 -16.98
CA THR A 97 22.94 -3.20 -18.27
C THR A 97 22.71 -4.62 -18.82
N PRO A 98 22.20 -4.78 -20.05
CA PRO A 98 22.06 -6.11 -20.61
C PRO A 98 23.45 -6.68 -20.88
N ALA A 99 23.81 -7.75 -20.17
CA ALA A 99 24.94 -8.59 -20.52
C ALA A 99 24.64 -9.23 -21.88
N THR A 100 25.46 -8.89 -22.87
CA THR A 100 25.42 -9.43 -24.23
C THR A 100 25.70 -10.94 -24.16
N THR A 101 24.65 -11.75 -24.16
CA THR A 101 24.78 -13.19 -24.34
C THR A 101 24.77 -13.42 -25.84
N THR A 102 25.92 -13.74 -26.42
CA THR A 102 26.04 -14.15 -27.82
C THR A 102 25.31 -15.48 -27.99
N VAL A 103 24.12 -15.43 -28.56
CA VAL A 103 23.34 -16.62 -28.93
C VAL A 103 23.84 -17.09 -30.30
N ASP A 104 24.35 -18.31 -30.34
CA ASP A 104 24.76 -18.97 -31.58
C ASP A 104 23.54 -19.14 -32.50
N ILE A 105 23.56 -18.45 -33.64
CA ILE A 105 22.56 -18.61 -34.69
C ILE A 105 23.00 -19.80 -35.54
N SER A 106 22.54 -20.99 -35.15
CA SER A 106 22.54 -22.14 -36.04
C SER A 106 21.43 -21.96 -37.07
N THR A 107 21.86 -21.88 -38.33
CA THR A 107 21.05 -21.67 -39.52
C THR A 107 19.88 -22.65 -39.64
N ARG A 108 18.67 -22.13 -39.89
CA ARG A 108 17.73 -22.80 -40.79
C ARG A 108 16.93 -21.79 -41.61
N THR A 109 17.29 -21.73 -42.88
CA THR A 109 16.65 -21.03 -43.98
C THR A 109 15.25 -21.59 -44.23
N THR A 110 14.20 -20.78 -44.10
CA THR A 110 12.97 -20.94 -44.88
C THR A 110 12.37 -19.57 -45.20
N THR A 111 12.39 -19.23 -46.50
CA THR A 111 11.74 -18.09 -47.11
C THR A 111 10.22 -18.17 -46.92
N SER A 112 9.67 -17.44 -45.94
CA SER A 112 8.26 -17.04 -45.92
C SER A 112 8.14 -15.78 -45.08
N ARG A 113 7.21 -14.87 -45.45
CA ARG A 113 6.87 -13.66 -44.66
C ARG A 113 6.81 -14.04 -43.17
N PRO A 114 7.33 -13.23 -42.23
CA PRO A 114 7.23 -13.55 -40.82
C PRO A 114 5.75 -13.66 -40.46
N VAL A 115 5.27 -14.90 -40.33
CA VAL A 115 3.94 -15.20 -39.83
C VAL A 115 3.99 -14.72 -38.39
N ARG A 116 3.28 -13.63 -38.10
CA ARG A 116 3.06 -13.14 -36.73
C ARG A 116 2.36 -14.26 -35.97
N ILE A 117 3.13 -15.10 -35.29
CA ILE A 117 2.57 -16.11 -34.38
C ILE A 117 1.82 -15.32 -33.32
N ASN A 118 0.51 -15.53 -33.21
CA ASN A 118 -0.29 -14.85 -32.21
C ASN A 118 0.31 -15.16 -30.83
N PRO A 119 0.77 -14.16 -30.05
CA PRO A 119 1.40 -14.41 -28.76
C PRO A 119 0.43 -15.02 -27.74
N CYS A 120 -0.88 -14.93 -27.97
CA CYS A 120 -1.93 -15.61 -27.19
C CYS A 120 -2.35 -16.97 -27.76
N SER A 121 -1.59 -17.55 -28.68
CA SER A 121 -1.76 -18.96 -29.04
C SER A 121 -1.62 -19.82 -27.78
N GLU A 122 -2.52 -20.78 -27.57
CA GLU A 122 -2.61 -21.55 -26.31
C GLU A 122 -2.69 -20.66 -25.05
N ASN A 123 -3.50 -19.60 -25.13
CA ASN A 123 -3.66 -18.59 -24.09
C ASN A 123 -2.35 -17.88 -23.68
N GLY A 124 -1.29 -17.93 -24.50
CA GLY A 124 -0.01 -17.27 -24.22
C GLY A 124 0.65 -17.71 -22.91
N GLY A 125 0.32 -18.92 -22.42
CA GLY A 125 0.75 -19.41 -21.10
C GLY A 125 0.08 -18.70 -19.91
N CYS A 126 -1.01 -17.97 -20.14
CA CYS A 126 -1.83 -17.36 -19.11
C CYS A 126 -2.74 -18.42 -18.45
N SER A 127 -2.94 -18.29 -17.14
CA SER A 127 -3.84 -19.16 -16.38
C SER A 127 -5.33 -18.83 -16.54
N GLN A 128 -5.67 -17.60 -16.95
CA GLN A 128 -7.05 -17.16 -17.12
C GLN A 128 -7.24 -16.47 -18.47
N GLN A 129 -6.98 -15.18 -18.58
CA GLN A 129 -7.18 -14.44 -19.83
C GLN A 129 -5.85 -13.96 -20.41
N CYS A 130 -5.74 -13.97 -21.75
CA CYS A 130 -4.61 -13.44 -22.51
C CYS A 130 -5.07 -12.34 -23.48
N LEU A 131 -4.32 -11.24 -23.51
CA LEU A 131 -4.45 -10.17 -24.49
C LEU A 131 -3.16 -10.04 -25.31
N ALA A 132 -3.27 -10.12 -26.64
CA ALA A 132 -2.15 -9.94 -27.54
C ALA A 132 -1.88 -8.45 -27.74
N VAL A 133 -0.72 -7.97 -27.30
CA VAL A 133 -0.30 -6.56 -27.44
C VAL A 133 1.05 -6.49 -28.13
N ALA A 134 1.09 -5.86 -29.31
CA ALA A 134 2.23 -5.76 -30.23
C ALA A 134 2.77 -7.13 -30.70
N ASP A 135 3.52 -7.83 -29.85
CA ASP A 135 4.04 -9.21 -30.03
C ASP A 135 4.24 -9.93 -28.67
N ARG A 136 3.55 -9.47 -27.61
CA ARG A 136 3.63 -10.02 -26.26
C ARG A 136 2.26 -10.49 -25.76
N ALA A 137 2.26 -11.58 -25.00
CA ALA A 137 1.11 -12.05 -24.24
C ALA A 137 1.01 -11.26 -22.92
N LEU A 138 -0.09 -10.53 -22.73
CA LEU A 138 -0.41 -9.88 -21.47
C LEU A 138 -1.52 -10.67 -20.78
N CYS A 139 -1.25 -11.22 -19.60
CA CYS A 139 -2.26 -11.97 -18.86
C CYS A 139 -3.06 -11.08 -17.89
N SER A 140 -4.35 -11.35 -17.78
CA SER A 140 -5.24 -10.76 -16.79
C SER A 140 -6.01 -11.85 -16.03
N CYS A 141 -6.61 -11.46 -14.90
CA CYS A 141 -7.36 -12.37 -14.05
C CYS A 141 -8.84 -11.94 -13.95
N PHE A 142 -9.74 -12.90 -13.81
CA PHE A 142 -11.15 -12.70 -13.49
C PHE A 142 -11.33 -12.03 -12.11
N PRO A 143 -12.50 -11.43 -11.84
CA PRO A 143 -12.83 -10.90 -10.52
C PRO A 143 -12.58 -11.92 -9.41
N GLY A 144 -12.00 -11.47 -8.30
CA GLY A 144 -11.64 -12.35 -7.18
C GLY A 144 -10.28 -13.02 -7.29
N PHE A 145 -9.48 -12.73 -8.32
CA PHE A 145 -8.11 -13.26 -8.48
C PHE A 145 -7.09 -12.12 -8.64
N ARG A 146 -5.82 -12.40 -8.33
CA ARG A 146 -4.68 -11.48 -8.54
C ARG A 146 -3.57 -12.17 -9.34
N LEU A 147 -2.96 -11.43 -10.26
CA LEU A 147 -1.86 -11.92 -11.06
C LEU A 147 -0.59 -11.99 -10.20
N LYS A 148 0.02 -13.17 -10.11
CA LYS A 148 1.23 -13.40 -9.31
C LYS A 148 2.51 -13.43 -10.16
N ILE A 149 3.63 -13.33 -9.45
CA ILE A 149 5.00 -13.13 -9.92
C ILE A 149 5.29 -14.11 -11.08
N ALA A 150 5.64 -13.55 -12.23
CA ALA A 150 5.70 -14.10 -13.60
C ALA A 150 4.60 -13.59 -14.55
N GLY A 151 3.56 -12.91 -14.03
CA GLY A 151 2.54 -12.30 -14.88
C GLY A 151 1.72 -13.31 -15.67
N ARG A 152 1.68 -14.58 -15.24
CA ARG A 152 1.00 -15.70 -15.93
C ARG A 152 -0.01 -16.43 -15.07
N LYS A 153 0.21 -16.52 -13.75
CA LYS A 153 -0.64 -17.30 -12.83
C LYS A 153 -1.54 -16.39 -12.00
N CYS A 154 -2.83 -16.69 -11.97
CA CYS A 154 -3.83 -16.01 -11.18
C CYS A 154 -4.07 -16.79 -9.88
N GLU A 155 -3.92 -16.12 -8.73
CA GLU A 155 -4.23 -16.69 -7.43
C GLU A 155 -5.49 -16.05 -6.87
N GLY A 156 -6.37 -16.87 -6.29
CA GLY A 156 -7.57 -16.38 -5.63
C GLY A 156 -7.21 -15.35 -4.56
N LYS A 157 -7.96 -14.26 -4.52
CA LYS A 157 -8.03 -13.39 -3.34
C LYS A 157 -8.63 -14.27 -2.24
N SER A 158 -7.90 -14.48 -1.15
CA SER A 158 -8.43 -15.22 -0.01
C SER A 158 -9.79 -14.64 0.37
N CYS A 159 -10.79 -15.50 0.50
CA CYS A 159 -12.16 -15.12 0.87
C CYS A 159 -12.22 -14.42 2.24
N PHE A 160 -11.12 -14.39 2.99
CA PHE A 160 -10.97 -13.55 4.18
C PHE A 160 -11.26 -12.06 3.95
N SER A 161 -11.13 -11.56 2.71
CA SER A 161 -11.48 -10.17 2.38
C SER A 161 -12.97 -9.97 1.99
N LEU A 162 -13.73 -11.03 1.74
CA LEU A 162 -15.14 -10.94 1.34
C LEU A 162 -16.11 -11.39 2.46
N VAL A 163 -15.65 -12.16 3.44
CA VAL A 163 -16.50 -12.60 4.56
C VAL A 163 -16.73 -11.48 5.59
N VAL A 164 -15.82 -10.51 5.74
CA VAL A 164 -16.02 -9.38 6.67
C VAL A 164 -17.15 -8.44 6.20
N ASN A 165 -17.44 -8.40 4.89
CA ASN A 165 -18.46 -7.53 4.31
C ASN A 165 -19.83 -8.19 4.08
N ARG A 166 -20.09 -9.39 4.65
CA ARG A 166 -21.40 -10.05 4.54
C ARG A 166 -22.14 -10.29 5.86
N TRP A 167 -21.57 -9.85 6.98
CA TRP A 167 -22.23 -9.94 8.31
C TRP A 167 -22.86 -8.62 8.79
N LEU A 168 -22.98 -7.60 7.93
CA LEU A 168 -23.59 -6.30 8.28
C LEU A 168 -24.83 -5.92 7.45
N MET A 169 -25.32 -6.79 6.56
CA MET A 169 -26.44 -6.48 5.64
C MET A 169 -27.73 -7.28 5.91
N GLU A 170 -27.88 -7.94 7.07
CA GLU A 170 -29.13 -8.65 7.44
C GLU A 170 -29.69 -8.22 8.82
N LEU A 171 -29.61 -6.93 9.16
CA LEU A 171 -30.29 -6.38 10.36
C LEU A 171 -31.05 -5.06 10.11
N VAL A 172 -31.64 -4.90 8.92
CA VAL A 172 -32.76 -3.98 8.69
C VAL A 172 -33.87 -4.71 7.96
#